data_AF-A0A3M3KE79-F1
#
_entry.id   AF-A0A3M3KE79-F1
#
_cell.length_a   1.000
_cell.length_b   1.000
_cell.length_c   1.000
_cell.angle_alpha   90.00
_cell.angle_beta   90.00
_cell.angle_gamma   90.00
#
_symmetry.space_group_name_H-M   'P 1'
#
loop_
_entity.id
_entity.type
_entity.pdbx_description
1 polymer ?
#
loop_
_entity_poly.entity_id
_entity_poly.type
_entity_poly.pdbx_seq_one_letter_code
_entity_poly.pdbx_strand_id
1 'polypeptide(L)'
;AQPVARLHAQALETLKNYRFPGNVRELENMLERAYTLCENDEIHASDLRLAECSSTQKHHGANLADIDNLEDYLESIERKLILQALEETRWNRTAAAERLSLSFRSLRYRLKKLGLD
;
A
#
# COMPACT_ATOMS: atom_id res chain seq x y z
N ALA A 1 -11.07 -10.62 32.41
CA ALA A 1 -9.66 -10.45 32.02
C ALA A 1 -9.54 -10.92 30.58
N GLN A 2 -9.16 -10.05 29.64
CA GLN A 2 -8.86 -10.50 28.28
C GLN A 2 -7.62 -11.40 28.36
N PRO A 3 -7.62 -12.59 27.73
CA PRO A 3 -6.46 -13.47 27.74
C PRO A 3 -5.30 -12.76 27.03
N VAL A 4 -4.19 -12.66 27.73
CA VAL A 4 -2.99 -11.97 27.25
C VAL A 4 -2.22 -13.00 26.42
N ALA A 5 -2.39 -12.96 25.10
CA ALA A 5 -1.62 -13.84 24.23
C ALA A 5 -0.13 -13.57 24.40
N ARG A 6 0.66 -14.64 24.49
CA ARG A 6 2.11 -14.58 24.64
C ARG A 6 2.76 -14.69 23.26
N LEU A 7 3.81 -13.92 23.04
CA LEU A 7 4.64 -14.07 21.85
C LEU A 7 5.67 -15.17 22.08
N HIS A 8 5.69 -16.17 21.20
CA HIS A 8 6.74 -17.18 21.20
C HIS A 8 8.10 -16.52 20.89
N ALA A 9 9.19 -17.04 21.46
CA ALA A 9 10.53 -16.44 21.30
C ALA A 9 10.93 -16.27 19.83
N GLN A 10 10.57 -17.25 18.99
CA GLN A 10 10.83 -17.20 17.56
C GLN A 10 10.02 -16.10 16.85
N ALA A 11 8.78 -15.86 17.26
CA ALA A 11 7.96 -14.76 16.72
C ALA A 11 8.59 -13.40 17.07
N LEU A 12 9.09 -13.26 18.30
CA LEU A 12 9.75 -12.05 18.78
C LEU A 12 11.09 -11.78 18.07
N GLU A 13 11.92 -12.80 17.84
CA GLU A 13 13.12 -12.65 17.02
C GLU A 13 12.78 -12.27 15.57
N THR A 14 11.73 -12.86 15.02
CA THR A 14 11.32 -12.55 13.65
C THR A 14 10.83 -11.11 13.54
N LEU A 15 10.07 -10.60 14.52
CA LEU A 15 9.68 -9.19 14.60
C LEU A 15 10.91 -8.28 14.72
N LYS A 16 11.89 -8.61 15.57
CA LYS A 16 13.13 -7.82 15.73
C LYS A 16 13.96 -7.75 14.45
N ASN A 17 13.98 -8.83 13.68
CA ASN A 17 14.76 -8.94 12.44
C ASN A 17 13.98 -8.46 11.20
N TYR A 18 12.68 -8.23 11.31
CA TYR A 18 11.86 -7.75 10.21
C TYR A 18 12.04 -6.25 10.03
N ARG A 19 12.43 -5.84 8.82
CA ARG A 19 12.51 -4.44 8.44
C ARG A 19 11.10 -3.94 8.14
N PHE A 20 10.41 -3.46 9.17
CA PHE A 20 9.06 -2.88 9.01
C PHE A 20 9.11 -1.72 8.02
N PRO A 21 8.36 -1.80 6.90
CA PRO A 21 8.39 -0.78 5.85
C PRO A 21 7.62 0.50 6.22
N GLY A 22 6.80 0.51 7.30
CA GLY A 22 6.06 1.70 7.73
C GLY A 22 6.01 1.93 9.25
N ASN A 23 4.88 2.49 9.72
CA ASN A 23 4.70 3.04 11.08
C ASN A 23 4.22 1.98 12.09
N VAL A 24 4.25 2.30 13.40
CA VAL A 24 3.82 1.41 14.51
C VAL A 24 2.42 0.78 14.32
N ARG A 25 1.53 1.42 13.55
CA ARG A 25 0.21 0.86 13.18
C ARG A 25 0.31 -0.46 12.39
N GLU A 26 1.39 -0.69 11.67
CA GLU A 26 1.61 -1.96 10.96
C GLU A 26 1.86 -3.10 11.93
N LEU A 27 2.66 -2.84 12.95
CA LEU A 27 2.89 -3.79 14.04
C LEU A 27 1.58 -4.08 14.77
N GLU A 28 0.76 -3.06 15.01
CA GLU A 28 -0.56 -3.20 15.64
C GLU A 28 -1.49 -4.09 14.80
N ASN A 29 -1.71 -3.78 13.53
CA ASN A 29 -2.56 -4.57 12.63
C ASN A 29 -2.06 -6.02 12.47
N MET A 30 -0.73 -6.22 12.47
CA MET A 30 -0.12 -7.53 12.39
C MET A 30 -0.36 -8.34 13.67
N LEU A 31 -0.18 -7.73 14.84
CA LEU A 31 -0.43 -8.38 16.12
C LEU A 31 -1.92 -8.65 16.34
N GLU A 32 -2.83 -7.77 15.91
CA GLU A 32 -4.29 -7.99 15.99
C GLU A 32 -4.73 -9.18 15.14
N ARG A 33 -4.20 -9.29 13.92
CA ARG A 33 -4.43 -10.46 13.06
C ARG A 33 -3.83 -11.72 13.65
N ALA A 34 -2.58 -11.66 14.12
CA ALA A 34 -1.92 -12.79 14.72
C ALA A 34 -2.67 -13.26 15.98
N TYR A 35 -3.23 -12.35 16.77
CA TYR A 35 -4.10 -12.65 17.90
C TYR A 35 -5.42 -13.32 17.49
N THR A 36 -5.98 -12.92 16.35
CA THR A 36 -7.19 -13.57 15.80
C THR A 36 -6.92 -14.98 15.28
N LEU A 37 -5.68 -15.23 14.83
CA LEU A 37 -5.25 -16.49 14.22
C LEU A 37 -4.55 -17.43 15.22
N CYS A 38 -4.10 -16.94 16.38
CA CYS A 38 -3.35 -17.74 17.32
C CYS A 38 -4.25 -18.77 18.01
N GLU A 39 -3.73 -19.99 18.11
CA GLU A 39 -4.32 -21.05 18.92
C GLU A 39 -3.58 -21.11 20.26
N ASN A 40 -4.29 -21.41 21.36
CA ASN A 40 -3.72 -21.57 22.70
C ASN A 40 -3.09 -20.33 23.35
N ASP A 41 -3.54 -19.11 22.99
CA ASP A 41 -3.01 -17.85 23.52
C ASP A 41 -1.49 -17.67 23.27
N GLU A 42 -0.94 -18.30 22.23
CA GLU A 42 0.48 -18.19 21.87
C GLU A 42 0.65 -17.85 20.38
N ILE A 43 1.30 -16.71 20.10
CA ILE A 43 1.56 -16.21 18.75
C ILE A 43 2.90 -16.78 18.27
N HIS A 44 2.85 -17.62 17.22
CA HIS A 44 4.02 -18.15 16.53
C HIS A 44 4.42 -17.30 15.32
N ALA A 45 5.64 -17.51 14.83
CA ALA A 45 6.16 -16.79 13.65
C ALA A 45 5.32 -17.05 12.38
N SER A 46 4.66 -18.20 12.28
CA SER A 46 3.71 -18.55 11.22
C SER A 46 2.49 -17.63 11.20
N ASP A 47 2.04 -17.19 12.38
CA ASP A 47 0.78 -16.44 12.54
C ASP A 47 0.98 -14.97 12.15
N LEU A 48 2.22 -14.48 12.24
CA LEU A 48 2.60 -13.12 11.84
C LEU A 48 2.50 -12.90 10.32
N ARG A 49 2.61 -13.97 9.51
CA ARG A 49 2.51 -13.94 8.03
C ARG A 49 3.23 -12.75 7.36
N LEU A 50 4.47 -12.49 7.79
CA LEU A 50 5.25 -11.30 7.41
C LEU A 50 5.43 -11.14 5.88
N ALA A 51 5.60 -12.25 5.16
CA ALA A 51 5.71 -12.23 3.70
C ALA A 51 4.42 -11.76 3.01
N GLU A 52 3.24 -12.11 3.55
CA GLU A 52 1.96 -11.69 2.98
C GLU A 52 1.69 -10.19 3.25
N CYS A 53 2.13 -9.67 4.40
CA CYS A 53 2.10 -8.23 4.70
C CYS A 53 2.96 -7.41 3.72
N SER A 54 4.16 -7.90 3.35
CA SER A 54 5.02 -7.22 2.38
C SER A 54 4.38 -7.09 0.99
N SER A 55 3.54 -8.06 0.61
CA SER A 55 2.90 -8.10 -0.72
C SER A 55 1.61 -7.28 -0.82
N THR A 56 0.95 -7.04 0.32
CA THR A 56 -0.32 -6.30 0.39
C THR A 56 -0.14 -4.80 0.55
N GLN A 57 1.10 -4.32 0.75
CA GLN A 57 1.45 -2.90 0.86
C GLN A 57 2.29 -2.39 -0.33
N LYS A 58 1.74 -2.43 -1.56
CA LYS A 58 2.17 -1.49 -2.62
C LYS A 58 1.53 -0.10 -2.46
N HIS A 59 0.94 0.18 -1.30
CA HIS A 59 0.12 1.36 -1.03
C HIS A 59 0.39 1.97 0.36
N HIS A 60 1.65 2.04 0.82
CA HIS A 60 2.01 2.92 1.93
C HIS A 60 2.98 4.01 1.42
N GLY A 61 2.68 5.24 1.81
CA GLY A 61 3.08 6.48 1.14
C GLY A 61 4.57 6.61 0.85
N ALA A 62 4.87 7.35 -0.21
CA ALA A 62 6.22 7.70 -0.64
C ALA A 62 7.09 8.07 0.57
N ASN A 63 8.13 7.30 0.84
CA ASN A 63 9.11 7.66 1.84
C ASN A 63 10.06 8.68 1.20
N LEU A 64 10.31 9.82 1.83
CA LEU A 64 11.16 10.87 1.22
C LEU A 64 12.57 10.33 0.89
N ALA A 65 13.04 9.35 1.66
CA ALA A 65 14.32 8.67 1.46
C ALA A 65 14.39 7.87 0.14
N ASP A 66 13.25 7.52 -0.45
CA ASP A 66 13.15 6.72 -1.68
C ASP A 66 12.81 7.58 -2.92
N ILE A 67 12.68 8.91 -2.76
CA ILE A 67 12.32 9.84 -3.83
C ILE A 67 13.57 10.63 -4.26
N ASP A 68 14.21 10.19 -5.35
CA ASP A 68 15.34 10.92 -5.95
C ASP A 68 14.89 12.24 -6.60
N ASN A 69 13.71 12.23 -7.24
CA ASN A 69 13.10 13.39 -7.89
C ASN A 69 11.59 13.40 -7.66
N LEU A 70 11.09 14.46 -7.02
CA LEU A 70 9.68 14.64 -6.71
C LEU A 70 8.81 14.77 -7.96
N GLU A 71 9.30 15.47 -9.00
CA GLU A 71 8.52 15.69 -10.23
C GLU A 71 8.28 14.35 -10.95
N ASP A 72 9.32 13.53 -11.09
CA ASP A 72 9.24 12.22 -11.74
C ASP A 72 8.32 11.27 -10.97
N TYR A 73 8.40 11.30 -9.63
CA TYR A 73 7.54 10.50 -8.77
C TYR A 73 6.06 10.90 -8.92
N LEU A 74 5.75 12.20 -8.85
CA LEU A 74 4.38 12.70 -9.06
C LEU A 74 3.86 12.36 -10.46
N GLU A 75 4.71 12.45 -11.48
CA GLU A 75 4.34 12.08 -12.85
C GLU A 75 4.04 10.57 -12.97
N SER A 76 4.79 9.71 -12.27
CA SER A 76 4.55 8.27 -12.26
C SER A 76 3.21 7.91 -11.61
N ILE A 77 2.85 8.58 -10.51
CA ILE A 77 1.55 8.42 -9.86
C ILE A 77 0.45 8.94 -10.77
N GLU A 78 0.61 10.14 -11.33
CA GLU A 78 -0.36 10.77 -12.23
C GLU A 78 -0.63 9.86 -13.43
N ARG A 79 0.41 9.31 -14.06
CA ARG A 79 0.30 8.34 -15.15
C ARG A 79 -0.51 7.12 -14.76
N LYS A 80 -0.20 6.52 -13.61
CA LYS A 80 -0.88 5.32 -13.11
C LYS A 80 -2.37 5.57 -12.89
N LEU A 81 -2.73 6.69 -12.25
CA LEU A 81 -4.13 7.04 -11.97
C LEU A 81 -4.93 7.35 -13.24
N ILE A 82 -4.31 8.05 -14.19
CA ILE A 82 -4.95 8.35 -15.48
C ILE A 82 -5.20 7.07 -16.28
N LEU A 83 -4.24 6.16 -16.34
CA LEU A 83 -4.41 4.88 -17.03
C LEU A 83 -5.50 4.03 -16.37
N GLN A 84 -5.50 3.93 -15.04
CA GLN A 84 -6.54 3.19 -14.32
C GLN A 84 -7.93 3.78 -14.59
N ALA A 85 -8.09 5.11 -14.54
CA ALA A 85 -9.36 5.75 -14.84
C ALA A 85 -9.81 5.53 -16.29
N LEU A 86 -8.88 5.52 -17.25
CA LEU A 86 -9.17 5.19 -18.64
C LEU A 86 -9.63 3.73 -18.79
N GLU A 87 -8.92 2.78 -18.20
CA GLU A 87 -9.29 1.35 -18.26
C GLU A 87 -10.68 1.10 -17.66
N GLU A 88 -10.95 1.65 -16.47
CA GLU A 88 -12.23 1.53 -15.77
C GLU A 88 -13.39 2.15 -16.55
N THR A 89 -13.12 3.18 -17.37
CA THR A 89 -14.11 3.86 -18.21
C THR A 89 -14.11 3.38 -19.66
N ARG A 90 -13.42 2.26 -19.96
CA ARG A 90 -13.28 1.72 -21.32
C ARG A 90 -12.77 2.75 -22.32
N TRP A 91 -11.76 3.51 -21.93
CA TRP A 91 -11.10 4.56 -22.70
C TRP A 91 -11.99 5.77 -23.05
N ASN A 92 -13.10 5.96 -22.35
CA ASN A 92 -13.90 7.18 -22.47
C ASN A 92 -13.23 8.34 -21.72
N ARG A 93 -12.52 9.19 -22.47
CA ARG A 93 -11.77 10.34 -21.94
C ARG A 93 -12.63 11.31 -21.12
N THR A 94 -13.89 11.53 -21.48
CA THR A 94 -14.78 12.42 -20.71
C THR A 94 -15.15 11.82 -19.36
N ALA A 95 -15.54 10.54 -19.35
CA ALA A 95 -15.88 9.83 -18.11
C ALA A 95 -14.65 9.64 -17.19
N ALA A 96 -13.46 9.43 -17.77
CA ALA A 96 -12.21 9.37 -17.00
C ALA A 96 -11.89 10.71 -16.32
N ALA A 97 -12.10 11.83 -17.02
CA ALA A 97 -11.90 13.17 -16.47
C ALA A 97 -12.84 13.42 -15.28
N GLU A 98 -14.13 13.09 -15.44
CA GLU A 98 -15.13 13.20 -14.37
C GLU A 98 -14.77 12.36 -13.15
N ARG A 99 -14.34 11.10 -13.38
CA ARG A 99 -13.92 10.17 -12.32
C ARG A 99 -12.72 10.70 -11.53
N LEU A 100 -11.80 11.38 -12.19
CA LEU A 100 -10.63 12.01 -11.57
C LEU A 100 -10.92 13.43 -11.04
N SER A 101 -12.15 13.93 -11.15
CA SER A 101 -12.52 15.32 -10.81
C SER A 101 -11.68 16.37 -11.55
N LEU A 102 -11.26 16.05 -12.79
CA LEU A 102 -10.50 16.93 -13.67
C LEU A 102 -11.39 17.50 -14.76
N SER A 103 -11.07 18.71 -15.23
CA SER A 103 -11.66 19.19 -16.48
C SER A 103 -11.16 18.34 -17.66
N PHE A 104 -11.98 18.16 -18.69
CA PHE A 104 -11.58 17.47 -19.91
C PHE A 104 -10.33 18.09 -20.55
N ARG A 105 -10.20 19.42 -20.49
CA ARG A 105 -9.02 20.14 -20.99
C ARG A 105 -7.76 19.78 -20.19
N SER A 106 -7.87 19.69 -18.87
CA SER A 106 -6.77 19.28 -18.00
C SER A 106 -6.34 17.84 -18.30
N LEU A 107 -7.29 16.91 -18.40
CA LEU A 107 -6.99 15.52 -18.74
C LEU A 107 -6.26 15.41 -20.09
N ARG A 108 -6.74 16.12 -21.12
CA ARG A 108 -6.11 16.14 -22.44
C ARG A 108 -4.66 16.64 -22.40
N TYR A 109 -4.40 17.70 -21.62
CA TYR A 109 -3.04 18.20 -21.45
C TYR A 109 -2.13 17.16 -20.78
N ARG A 110 -2.63 16.47 -19.74
CA ARG A 110 -1.88 15.40 -19.07
C ARG A 110 -1.61 14.22 -20.00
N LEU A 111 -2.60 13.78 -20.79
CA LEU A 111 -2.39 12.72 -21.78
C LEU A 111 -1.31 13.08 -22.79
N LYS A 112 -1.31 14.31 -23.29
CA LYS A 112 -0.28 14.80 -24.21
C LYS A 112 1.10 14.89 -23.55
N LYS A 113 1.19 15.37 -22.30
CA LYS A 113 2.43 15.41 -21.51
C LYS A 113 2.99 13.99 -21.34
N LEU A 114 2.12 13.01 -21.08
CA LEU A 114 2.49 11.62 -20.81
C LEU A 114 2.73 10.78 -22.08
N GLY A 115 2.46 11.32 -23.27
CA GLY A 115 2.57 10.60 -24.55
C GLY A 115 1.48 9.55 -24.78
N LEU A 116 0.27 9.77 -24.23
CA LEU A 116 -0.87 8.84 -24.23
C LEU A 116 -2.04 9.30 -25.13
N ASP A 117 -1.82 10.26 -26.05
CA ASP A 117 -2.88 10.83 -26.92
C ASP A 117 -3.08 10.05 -28.22
#